data_AF-A0A7W0QZ52-F1
#
_entry.id   AF-A0A7W0QZ52-F1
#
_cell.length_a   1.000
_cell.length_b   1.000
_cell.length_c   1.000
_cell.angle_alpha   90.00
_cell.angle_beta   90.00
_cell.angle_gamma   90.00
#
_symmetry.space_group_name_H-M   'P 1'
#
loop_
_entity.id
_entity.type
_entity.pdbx_description
1 polymer ?
#
loop_
_entity_poly.entity_id
_entity_poly.type
_entity_poly.pdbx_seq_one_letter_code
_entity_poly.pdbx_strand_id
1 'polypeptide(L)' 'MPWCDDCAKYWAPSTMTPAGECPRCGRLLDEPELAARPTNAGEPDDEQGVDEKAPWHFKLMVVALVVYLVYRFYDLLFA' A
#
# COMPACT_ATOMS: atom_id res chain seq x y z
N MET A 1 5.36 -5.43 -16.37
CA MET A 1 5.34 -6.89 -16.20
C MET A 1 3.91 -7.24 -15.75
N PRO A 2 3.03 -7.77 -16.62
CA PRO A 2 1.60 -7.91 -16.35
C PRO A 2 1.23 -9.05 -15.38
N TRP A 3 0.49 -8.70 -14.33
CA TRP A 3 -0.03 -9.59 -13.30
C TRP A 3 -1.51 -9.90 -13.55
N CYS A 4 -1.94 -11.14 -13.30
CA CYS A 4 -3.35 -11.53 -13.35
C CYS A 4 -3.85 -11.88 -11.94
N ASP A 5 -4.80 -11.10 -11.42
CA ASP A 5 -5.37 -11.28 -10.07
C ASP A 5 -6.18 -12.57 -9.93
N ASP A 6 -6.98 -12.95 -10.92
CA ASP A 6 -7.82 -14.17 -10.86
C ASP A 6 -6.97 -15.45 -10.75
N CYS A 7 -5.81 -15.45 -11.41
CA CYS A 7 -4.89 -16.57 -11.40
C CYS A 7 -3.81 -16.46 -10.33
N ALA A 8 -3.72 -15.31 -9.66
CA ALA A 8 -2.61 -14.92 -8.78
C ALA A 8 -1.24 -15.29 -9.37
N LYS A 9 -1.03 -15.00 -10.66
CA LYS A 9 0.15 -15.45 -11.41
C LYS A 9 0.67 -14.38 -12.36
N TYR A 10 1.99 -14.31 -12.41
CA TYR A 10 2.74 -13.54 -13.39
C TYR A 10 2.74 -14.21 -14.78
N TRP A 11 2.41 -13.47 -15.83
CA TRP A 11 2.43 -13.97 -17.20
C TRP A 11 3.47 -13.19 -18.03
N ALA A 12 4.34 -13.92 -18.74
CA ALA A 12 5.26 -13.31 -19.69
C ALA A 12 4.53 -13.00 -21.01
N PRO A 13 4.93 -11.98 -21.78
CA PRO A 13 4.32 -11.66 -23.07
C PRO A 13 4.32 -12.85 -24.05
N SER A 14 5.32 -13.73 -23.97
CA SER A 14 5.41 -14.96 -24.77
C SER A 14 4.38 -16.04 -24.39
N THR A 15 3.69 -15.88 -23.27
CA THR A 15 2.72 -16.84 -22.72
C THR A 15 1.28 -16.32 -22.75
N MET A 16 1.06 -15.12 -23.31
CA MET A 16 -0.25 -14.49 -23.48
C MET A 16 -0.83 -14.80 -24.85
N THR A 17 -2.14 -14.54 -25.02
CA THR A 17 -2.75 -14.55 -26.35
C THR A 17 -2.21 -13.37 -27.18
N PRO A 18 -2.31 -13.41 -28.53
CA PRO A 18 -1.89 -12.29 -29.38
C PRO A 18 -2.62 -10.98 -29.11
N ALA A 19 -3.76 -11.03 -28.40
CA ALA A 19 -4.55 -9.89 -27.99
C ALA A 19 -4.18 -9.35 -26.58
N GLY A 20 -3.15 -9.92 -25.92
CA GLY A 20 -2.72 -9.48 -24.59
C GLY A 20 -3.58 -10.02 -23.44
N GLU A 21 -4.28 -11.13 -23.67
CA GLU A 21 -5.17 -11.72 -22.66
C GLU A 21 -4.50 -12.87 -21.90
N CYS A 22 -4.97 -13.09 -20.67
CA CYS A 22 -4.61 -14.25 -19.88
C CYS A 22 -5.17 -15.52 -20.54
N PRO A 23 -4.34 -16.53 -20.89
CA PRO A 23 -4.80 -17.75 -21.57
C PRO A 23 -5.67 -18.66 -20.69
N ARG A 24 -5.80 -18.35 -19.39
CA ARG A 24 -6.49 -19.19 -18.41
C ARG A 24 -7.86 -18.65 -18.01
N CYS A 25 -7.98 -17.34 -17.82
CA CYS A 25 -9.26 -16.69 -17.47
C CYS A 25 -9.80 -15.77 -18.57
N GLY A 26 -9.05 -15.50 -19.64
CA GLY A 26 -9.48 -14.67 -20.77
C GLY A 26 -9.50 -13.16 -20.50
N ARG A 27 -8.96 -12.70 -19.37
CA ARG A 27 -8.92 -11.27 -19.01
C ARG A 27 -7.82 -10.53 -19.81
N LEU A 28 -8.11 -9.32 -20.28
CA LEU A 28 -7.13 -8.41 -20.87
C LEU A 28 -6.15 -7.90 -19.80
N LEU A 29 -4.84 -8.02 -20.02
CA LEU A 29 -3.81 -7.60 -19.06
C LEU A 29 -3.02 -6.35 -19.51
N ASP A 30 -3.29 -5.86 -20.71
CA ASP A 30 -2.64 -4.71 -21.35
C ASP A 30 -3.29 -3.35 -21.00
N GLU A 31 -4.07 -3.27 -19.92
CA GLU A 31 -4.65 -1.99 -19.50
C GLU A 31 -3.59 -1.12 -18.82
N PRO A 32 -3.28 0.08 -19.37
CA PRO A 32 -2.15 0.89 -18.94
C PRO A 32 -2.42 1.50 -17.57
N GLU A 33 -1.76 0.96 -16.54
CA GLU A 33 -1.20 1.62 -15.33
C GLU A 33 -2.03 2.65 -14.54
N LEU A 34 -3.31 2.86 -14.85
CA LEU A 34 -4.25 3.71 -14.12
C LEU A 34 -5.02 2.92 -13.04
N ALA A 35 -4.95 1.58 -13.09
CA ALA A 35 -5.58 0.68 -12.13
C ALA A 35 -4.69 0.35 -10.90
N ALA A 36 -3.49 0.94 -10.78
CA ALA A 36 -2.63 0.78 -9.60
C ALA A 36 -3.09 1.61 -8.39
N ARG A 37 -4.40 1.82 -8.20
CA ARG A 37 -4.95 2.32 -6.94
C ARG A 37 -5.43 1.12 -6.12
N PRO A 38 -4.77 0.74 -5.02
CA PRO A 38 -5.28 -0.30 -4.15
C PRO A 38 -6.57 0.21 -3.49
N THR A 39 -7.72 -0.21 -4.00
CA THR A 39 -8.99 -0.14 -3.29
C THR A 39 -8.99 -1.25 -2.25
N ASN A 40 -8.45 -0.96 -1.06
CA ASN A 40 -8.67 -1.82 0.10
C ASN A 40 -10.15 -1.72 0.47
N ALA A 41 -10.95 -2.67 -0.01
CA ALA A 41 -12.32 -2.87 0.42
C ALA A 41 -12.31 -3.65 1.73
N GLY A 42 -12.72 -2.98 2.81
CA GLY A 42 -12.85 -3.57 4.14
C GLY A 42 -13.37 -2.52 5.12
N GLU A 43 -14.66 -2.21 5.03
CA GLU A 43 -15.42 -1.51 6.08
C GLU A 43 -15.48 -2.42 7.34
N PRO A 44 -15.41 -1.84 8.54
CA PRO A 44 -16.67 -1.73 9.29
C PRO A 44 -16.86 -0.35 9.93
N ASP A 45 -18.14 0.04 10.01
CA ASP A 45 -18.69 1.20 10.70
C ASP A 45 -18.04 1.43 12.08
N ASP A 46 -17.55 2.65 12.33
CA ASP A 46 -17.54 3.30 13.66
C ASP A 46 -17.14 4.80 13.51
N GLU A 47 -18.13 5.63 13.18
CA GLU A 47 -18.43 7.02 13.59
C GLU A 47 -17.41 7.96 14.31
N GLN A 48 -16.09 7.90 14.06
CA GLN A 48 -15.17 8.98 14.45
C GLN A 48 -14.16 9.34 13.33
N GLY A 49 -14.30 10.58 12.84
CA GLY A 49 -13.43 11.34 11.94
C GLY A 49 -12.17 10.64 11.41
N VAL A 50 -12.24 10.23 10.13
CA VAL A 50 -11.12 9.99 9.20
C VAL A 50 -9.87 9.39 9.86
N ASP A 51 -9.97 8.14 10.31
CA ASP A 51 -8.82 7.34 10.74
C ASP A 51 -8.11 6.77 9.49
N GLU A 52 -7.46 7.65 8.72
CA GLU A 52 -6.43 7.25 7.76
C GLU A 52 -5.26 6.67 8.57
N LYS A 53 -5.34 5.35 8.82
CA LYS A 53 -4.37 4.61 9.65
C LYS A 53 -2.96 4.89 9.15
N ALA A 54 -2.25 5.79 9.83
CA ALA A 54 -0.87 6.09 9.48
C ALA A 54 -0.06 4.78 9.51
N PRO A 55 0.83 4.54 8.51
CA PRO A 55 1.58 3.30 8.44
C PRO A 55 2.34 3.08 9.75
N TRP A 56 2.36 1.85 10.25
CA TRP A 56 2.89 1.52 11.60
C TRP A 56 4.28 2.13 11.88
N HIS A 57 5.13 2.21 10.86
CA HIS A 57 6.44 2.82 10.93
C HIS A 57 6.41 4.35 11.17
N PHE A 58 5.42 5.07 10.64
CA PHE A 58 5.23 6.50 10.89
C PHE A 58 5.01 6.81 12.37
N LYS A 59 4.18 6.00 13.04
CA LYS A 59 3.95 6.13 14.49
C LYS A 59 5.23 5.94 15.30
N LEU A 60 6.12 5.03 14.88
CA LEU A 60 7.43 4.84 15.54
C LEU A 60 8.36 6.04 15.40
N MET A 61 8.42 6.66 14.22
CA MET A 61 9.20 7.89 14.01
C MET A 61 8.73 9.03 14.90
N VAL A 62 7.42 9.21 15.04
CA VAL A 62 6.83 10.23 15.93
C VAL A 62 7.18 9.95 17.40
N VAL A 63 7.08 8.69 17.85
CA VAL A 63 7.45 8.33 19.23
C VAL A 63 8.93 8.63 19.51
N ALA A 64 9.83 8.23 18.60
CA ALA A 64 11.26 8.50 18.74
C ALA A 64 11.56 10.02 18.80
N LEU A 65 10.89 10.82 17.96
CA LEU A 65 11.00 12.27 17.98
C LEU A 65 10.59 12.85 19.35
N VAL A 66 9.43 12.45 19.88
CA VAL A 66 8.92 12.96 21.17
C VAL A 66 9.88 12.61 22.31
N VAL A 67 10.39 11.38 22.36
CA VAL A 67 11.36 10.96 23.38
C VAL A 67 12.63 11.81 23.31
N TYR A 68 13.15 12.06 22.11
CA TYR A 68 14.34 12.89 21.93
C TYR A 68 14.11 14.34 22.38
N LEU A 69 12.97 14.94 22.00
CA LEU A 69 12.63 16.31 22.39
C LEU A 69 12.48 16.45 23.91
N VAL A 70 11.83 15.48 24.56
CA VAL A 70 11.71 15.46 26.02
C VAL A 70 13.08 15.36 26.67
N TYR A 71 13.92 14.41 26.25
CA TYR A 71 15.30 14.27 26.74
C TYR A 71 16.09 15.58 26.58
N ARG A 72 16.01 16.20 25.40
CA ARG A 72 16.72 17.45 25.09
C ARG A 72 16.18 18.62 25.92
N PHE A 73 14.88 18.66 26.19
CA PHE A 73 14.28 19.68 27.03
C PHE A 73 14.74 19.55 28.49
N TYR A 74 14.82 18.32 29.01
CA TYR A 74 15.43 18.05 30.32
C TYR A 74 16.90 18.49 30.36
N ASP A 75 17.70 18.12 29.35
CA ASP A 75 19.09 18.55 29.24
C ASP A 75 19.22 20.08 29.28
N LEU A 76 18.39 20.83 28.55
CA LEU A 76 18.45 22.30 28.54
C LEU A 76 17.96 22.98 29.83
N LEU A 77 17.06 22.36 30.58
CA LEU A 77 16.54 22.93 31.83
C LEU A 77 17.36 22.57 33.06
N PHE A 78 18.06 21.44 33.02
CA PHE A 78 18.75 20.86 34.17
C PHE A 78 20.27 20.74 33.99
N ALA A 79 20.83 21.11 32.84
CA ALA A 79 22.27 21.32 32.61
C ALA A 79 22.60 22.81 32.53
#